data_AF-A0A650CL73-F1
#
_entry.id   AF-A0A650CL73-F1
#
_cell.length_a   1.000
_cell.length_b   1.000
_cell.length_c   1.000
_cell.angle_alpha   90.00
_cell.angle_beta   90.00
_cell.angle_gamma   90.00
#
_symmetry.space_group_name_H-M   'P 1'
#
loop_
_entity.id
_entity.type
_entity.pdbx_description
1 polymer ?
#
loop_
_entity_poly.entity_id
_entity_poly.type
_entity_poly.pdbx_seq_one_letter_code
_entity_poly.pdbx_strand_id
1 'polypeptide(L)'
;MATTIVNMMLVIATILISLVALSLYSVYISYTNSNLSYVNTLESFSKSIQISVSPLTFHSYIDKNFIIYNVSFLASVSIKGYDLNRGQLIIYPFVTNPNPNLYLYVPSGVQEAVINVSKSLLISGNVYLPDGELLGSIKGQGYVVTNDQPFLVSANVTGDKIIVLWVLVNVSSHYYRLGYTYVTPIDSGVGVYVASGSGKYTSSNPQINLNQPLIFSSNKGLIFGLWFNPYVISNSKSMLFNITFNVVSQGGVSVSFVFYTQNTTLFVNQTTYTSNGIAVYKVATIYNKLTQGDWYFLNFSTGSQLVAPNLNLLITLYQNGRLIAEQQFIPVGVSSGNGYASIIQFGNSSSINVISQAVLSTEQSISLSNGPIYNITTQLLENGYLFNNTYNLNWIISHAQNQIYAIVYWYFVANYYPPPSQVPAILWYYGSNGLNEVYLNESGYNTWILI
;
A
#
# COMPACT_ATOMS: atom_id res chain seq x y z
N MET A 1 41.70 -85.84 27.88
CA MET A 1 40.51 -85.69 27.00
C MET A 1 39.53 -84.61 27.49
N ALA A 2 39.29 -84.47 28.80
CA ALA A 2 38.33 -83.47 29.32
C ALA A 2 38.72 -82.00 29.06
N THR A 3 40.01 -81.65 29.03
CA THR A 3 40.51 -80.28 28.81
C THR A 3 40.36 -79.79 27.37
N THR A 4 40.47 -80.67 26.39
CA THR A 4 40.35 -80.31 24.97
C THR A 4 38.91 -79.97 24.58
N ILE A 5 37.94 -80.69 25.14
CA ILE A 5 36.50 -80.48 24.90
C ILE A 5 36.04 -79.14 25.52
N VAL A 6 36.48 -78.84 26.74
CA VAL A 6 36.15 -77.56 27.41
C VAL A 6 36.74 -76.37 26.65
N ASN A 7 37.99 -76.46 26.19
CA ASN A 7 38.61 -75.42 25.37
C ASN A 7 37.88 -75.23 24.03
N MET A 8 37.43 -76.32 23.39
CA MET A 8 36.67 -76.24 22.15
C MET A 8 35.30 -75.58 22.36
N MET A 9 34.60 -75.90 23.45
CA MET A 9 33.35 -75.23 23.83
C MET A 9 33.55 -73.74 24.10
N LEU A 10 34.65 -73.36 24.76
CA LEU A 10 34.99 -71.96 25.03
C LEU A 10 35.28 -71.18 23.74
N VAL A 11 36.00 -71.79 22.79
CA VAL A 11 36.25 -71.20 21.47
C VAL A 11 34.93 -71.01 20.70
N ILE A 12 34.07 -72.02 20.66
CA ILE A 12 32.76 -71.93 20.00
C ILE A 12 31.87 -70.85 20.63
N ALA A 13 31.81 -70.79 21.97
CA ALA A 13 31.05 -69.78 22.69
C ALA A 13 31.58 -68.35 22.40
N THR A 14 32.90 -68.19 22.37
CA THR A 14 33.53 -66.89 22.07
C THR A 14 33.24 -66.44 20.63
N ILE A 15 33.28 -67.37 19.67
CA ILE A 15 32.92 -67.11 18.27
C ILE A 15 31.44 -66.69 18.16
N LEU A 16 30.53 -67.41 18.82
CA LEU A 16 29.10 -67.10 18.81
C LEU A 16 28.79 -65.72 19.41
N ILE A 17 29.38 -65.39 20.56
CA ILE A 17 29.19 -64.08 21.20
C ILE A 17 29.74 -62.96 20.30
N SER A 18 30.88 -63.17 19.66
CA SER A 18 31.49 -62.21 18.74
C SER A 18 30.64 -61.98 17.48
N LEU A 19 30.03 -63.05 16.94
CA LEU A 19 29.10 -62.97 15.80
C LEU A 19 27.82 -62.21 16.15
N VAL A 20 27.25 -62.44 17.34
CA VAL A 20 26.06 -61.72 17.80
C VAL A 20 26.39 -60.23 17.99
N ALA A 21 27.52 -59.90 18.63
CA ALA A 21 27.97 -58.52 18.80
C ALA A 21 28.19 -57.82 17.45
N LEU A 22 28.84 -58.49 16.49
CA LEU A 22 29.05 -57.98 15.13
C LEU A 22 27.73 -57.73 14.40
N SER A 23 26.76 -58.64 14.54
CA SER A 23 25.43 -58.48 13.94
C SER A 23 24.68 -57.27 14.50
N LEU A 24 24.67 -57.09 15.83
CA LEU A 24 24.05 -55.93 16.48
C LEU A 24 24.73 -54.61 16.07
N TYR A 25 26.06 -54.61 15.98
CA TYR A 25 26.84 -53.45 15.58
C TYR A 25 26.60 -53.08 14.10
N SER A 26 26.50 -54.07 13.22
CA SER A 26 26.23 -53.85 11.79
C SER A 26 24.84 -53.25 11.54
N VAL A 27 23.80 -53.75 12.22
CA VAL A 27 22.44 -53.21 12.13
C VAL A 27 22.36 -51.78 12.69
N TYR A 28 23.00 -51.53 13.83
CA TYR A 28 23.03 -50.20 14.45
C TYR A 28 23.71 -49.16 13.55
N ILE A 29 24.87 -49.49 12.95
CA ILE A 29 25.60 -48.59 12.04
C ILE A 29 24.81 -48.31 10.77
N SER A 30 24.17 -49.33 10.18
CA SER A 30 23.35 -49.14 8.99
C SER A 30 22.15 -48.21 9.27
N TYR A 31 21.56 -48.29 10.46
CA TYR A 31 20.46 -47.43 10.89
C TYR A 31 20.92 -45.99 11.20
N THR A 32 22.07 -45.80 11.86
CA THR A 32 22.58 -44.46 12.14
C THR A 32 23.09 -43.77 10.87
N ASN A 33 23.74 -44.50 9.96
CA ASN A 33 24.20 -43.95 8.68
C ASN A 33 23.03 -43.57 7.75
N SER A 34 21.94 -44.33 7.74
CA SER A 34 20.76 -43.98 6.94
C SER A 34 20.06 -42.72 7.47
N ASN A 35 19.94 -42.58 8.79
CA ASN A 35 19.39 -41.37 9.42
C ASN A 35 20.28 -40.13 9.21
N LEU A 36 21.61 -40.26 9.35
CA LEU A 36 22.55 -39.16 9.05
C LEU A 36 22.50 -38.74 7.57
N SER A 37 22.41 -39.71 6.65
CA SER A 37 22.25 -39.41 5.22
C SER A 37 20.95 -38.67 4.92
N TYR A 38 19.88 -38.98 5.65
CA TYR A 38 18.58 -38.36 5.49
C TYR A 38 18.55 -36.89 5.97
N VAL A 39 19.04 -36.62 7.19
CA VAL A 39 19.14 -35.26 7.74
C VAL A 39 20.05 -34.38 6.86
N ASN A 40 21.21 -34.91 6.45
CA ASN A 40 22.11 -34.20 5.53
C ASN A 40 21.44 -33.84 4.18
N THR A 41 20.52 -34.69 3.70
CA THR A 41 19.78 -34.44 2.46
C THR A 41 18.73 -33.33 2.68
N LEU A 42 17.98 -33.36 3.78
CA LEU A 42 17.01 -32.31 4.12
C LEU A 42 17.69 -30.96 4.31
N GLU A 43 18.82 -30.92 5.01
CA GLU A 43 19.63 -29.70 5.13
C GLU A 43 20.11 -29.19 3.77
N SER A 44 20.54 -30.09 2.89
CA SER A 44 20.96 -29.71 1.53
C SER A 44 19.81 -29.11 0.73
N PHE A 45 18.59 -29.64 0.85
CA PHE A 45 17.41 -29.07 0.23
C PHE A 45 17.01 -27.72 0.85
N SER A 46 17.08 -27.60 2.18
CA SER A 46 16.83 -26.34 2.88
C SER A 46 17.77 -25.23 2.39
N LYS A 47 19.04 -25.55 2.15
CA LYS A 47 20.04 -24.61 1.61
C LYS A 47 19.85 -24.28 0.14
N SER A 48 19.13 -25.11 -0.63
CA SER A 48 18.92 -24.93 -2.07
C SER A 48 17.55 -24.37 -2.45
N ILE A 49 16.72 -24.03 -1.46
CA ILE A 49 15.39 -23.49 -1.69
C ILE A 49 15.46 -22.07 -2.25
N GLN A 50 14.69 -21.83 -3.30
CA GLN A 50 14.45 -20.50 -3.85
C GLN A 50 12.95 -20.28 -3.90
N ILE A 51 12.50 -19.15 -3.37
CA ILE A 51 11.08 -18.77 -3.35
C ILE A 51 10.95 -17.45 -4.09
N SER A 52 10.10 -17.43 -5.11
CA SER A 52 9.78 -16.26 -5.90
C SER A 52 8.35 -15.82 -5.59
N VAL A 53 8.14 -14.50 -5.49
CA VAL A 53 6.84 -13.89 -5.19
C VAL A 53 6.62 -12.74 -6.18
N SER A 54 5.46 -12.72 -6.84
CA SER A 54 5.07 -11.63 -7.73
C SER A 54 4.69 -10.37 -6.94
N PRO A 55 4.57 -9.21 -7.60
CA PRO A 55 3.91 -8.05 -6.99
C PRO A 55 2.53 -8.41 -6.44
N LEU A 56 2.19 -7.79 -5.32
CA LEU A 56 0.92 -7.97 -4.63
C LEU A 56 -0.21 -7.27 -5.40
N THR A 57 -1.31 -7.98 -5.61
CA THR A 57 -2.60 -7.38 -5.95
C THR A 57 -3.47 -7.41 -4.69
N PHE A 58 -4.22 -6.35 -4.41
CA PHE A 58 -5.15 -6.39 -3.29
C PHE A 58 -6.35 -5.49 -3.51
N HIS A 59 -7.43 -5.85 -2.84
CA HIS A 59 -8.63 -5.04 -2.66
C HIS A 59 -8.84 -4.83 -1.17
N SER A 60 -9.10 -3.61 -0.74
CA SER A 60 -9.29 -3.28 0.68
C SER A 60 -10.72 -2.85 0.96
N TYR A 61 -11.28 -3.30 2.08
CA TYR A 61 -12.58 -2.88 2.58
C TYR A 61 -12.54 -2.73 4.11
N ILE A 62 -13.53 -2.03 4.67
CA ILE A 62 -13.62 -1.78 6.12
C ILE A 62 -14.61 -2.78 6.74
N ASP A 63 -14.16 -3.56 7.73
CA ASP A 63 -15.03 -4.37 8.59
C ASP A 63 -14.85 -3.96 10.05
N LYS A 64 -15.95 -3.52 10.69
CA LYS A 64 -16.06 -3.32 12.16
C LYS A 64 -14.85 -2.62 12.84
N ASN A 65 -14.23 -1.66 12.16
CA ASN A 65 -13.08 -0.81 12.57
C ASN A 65 -11.68 -1.25 12.10
N PHE A 66 -11.56 -2.29 11.28
CA PHE A 66 -10.29 -2.69 10.67
C PHE A 66 -10.37 -2.63 9.15
N ILE A 67 -9.29 -2.17 8.51
CA ILE A 67 -9.12 -2.32 7.07
C ILE A 67 -8.65 -3.75 6.82
N ILE A 68 -9.47 -4.52 6.09
CA ILE A 68 -9.12 -5.86 5.64
C ILE A 68 -8.63 -5.73 4.20
N TYR A 69 -7.43 -6.22 3.96
CA TYR A 69 -6.83 -6.38 2.64
C TYR A 69 -7.06 -7.81 2.16
N ASN A 70 -7.85 -7.97 1.11
CA ASN A 70 -7.89 -9.19 0.33
C ASN A 70 -6.71 -9.16 -0.64
N VAL A 71 -5.67 -9.91 -0.33
CA VAL A 71 -4.39 -9.90 -1.04
C VAL A 71 -4.28 -11.15 -1.90
N SER A 72 -3.80 -11.00 -3.13
CA SER A 72 -3.49 -12.10 -4.04
C SER A 72 -2.16 -11.89 -4.75
N PHE A 73 -1.36 -12.95 -4.86
CA PHE A 73 -0.08 -12.94 -5.55
C PHE A 73 0.29 -14.34 -6.06
N LEU A 74 1.14 -14.40 -7.08
CA LEU A 74 1.74 -15.64 -7.54
C LEU A 74 3.01 -15.91 -6.76
N ALA A 75 3.21 -17.16 -6.33
CA ALA A 75 4.46 -17.61 -5.75
C ALA A 75 4.92 -18.90 -6.44
N SER A 76 6.23 -19.13 -6.44
CA SER A 76 6.81 -20.41 -6.85
C SER A 76 7.92 -20.81 -5.89
N VAL A 77 8.08 -22.12 -5.73
CA VAL A 77 9.13 -22.72 -4.91
C VAL A 77 9.96 -23.63 -5.79
N SER A 78 11.28 -23.41 -5.78
CA SER A 78 12.28 -24.22 -6.46
C SER A 78 13.23 -24.83 -5.44
N ILE A 79 13.41 -26.14 -5.50
CA ILE A 79 14.41 -26.86 -4.72
C ILE A 79 15.26 -27.67 -5.69
N LYS A 80 16.53 -27.29 -5.83
CA LYS A 80 17.43 -27.96 -6.77
C LYS A 80 17.67 -29.41 -6.36
N GLY A 81 17.45 -30.34 -7.28
CA GLY A 81 17.65 -31.78 -7.06
C GLY A 81 16.54 -32.47 -6.26
N TYR A 82 15.43 -31.77 -6.00
CA TYR A 82 14.25 -32.36 -5.40
C TYR A 82 13.48 -33.21 -6.42
N ASP A 83 13.11 -34.43 -6.03
CA ASP A 83 12.29 -35.35 -6.83
C ASP A 83 11.03 -35.71 -6.02
N LEU A 84 9.88 -35.74 -6.70
CA LEU A 84 8.56 -36.09 -6.16
C LEU A 84 8.54 -37.52 -5.59
N ASN A 85 9.43 -38.40 -6.05
CA ASN A 85 9.57 -39.74 -5.48
C ASN A 85 10.12 -39.74 -4.04
N ARG A 86 10.65 -38.60 -3.55
CA ARG A 86 11.19 -38.45 -2.19
C ARG A 86 10.21 -37.82 -1.20
N GLY A 87 9.02 -37.41 -1.65
CA GLY A 87 8.01 -36.78 -0.80
C GLY A 87 7.13 -35.80 -1.56
N GLN A 88 6.05 -35.35 -0.92
CA GLN A 88 5.22 -34.27 -1.45
C GLN A 88 5.77 -32.93 -0.96
N LEU A 89 5.95 -31.98 -1.89
CA LEU A 89 6.23 -30.58 -1.58
C LEU A 89 4.90 -29.91 -1.22
N ILE A 90 4.83 -29.39 0.00
CA ILE A 90 3.60 -28.88 0.60
C ILE A 90 3.84 -27.46 1.05
N ILE A 91 2.97 -26.54 0.65
CA ILE A 91 2.97 -25.18 1.17
C ILE A 91 1.93 -25.09 2.29
N TYR A 92 2.36 -24.58 3.44
CA TYR A 92 1.49 -24.31 4.57
C TYR A 92 1.39 -22.79 4.77
N PRO A 93 0.39 -22.13 4.18
CA PRO A 93 0.21 -20.68 4.29
C PRO A 93 -0.49 -20.33 5.61
N PHE A 94 -0.13 -19.20 6.20
CA PHE A 94 -0.84 -18.62 7.33
C PHE A 94 -0.60 -17.12 7.43
N VAL A 95 -1.38 -16.46 8.27
CA VAL A 95 -1.26 -15.04 8.56
C VAL A 95 -0.84 -14.87 10.02
N THR A 96 0.09 -13.97 10.29
CA THR A 96 0.57 -13.66 11.65
C THR A 96 0.99 -12.20 11.76
N ASN A 97 1.11 -11.70 12.98
CA ASN A 97 1.79 -10.42 13.22
C ASN A 97 3.30 -10.60 12.90
N PRO A 98 3.98 -9.55 12.41
CA PRO A 98 5.44 -9.52 12.28
C PRO A 98 6.12 -9.96 13.58
N ASN A 99 7.08 -10.86 13.46
CA ASN A 99 7.84 -11.37 14.59
C ASN A 99 9.33 -11.38 14.22
N PRO A 100 10.22 -10.83 15.06
CA PRO A 100 11.65 -10.83 14.78
C PRO A 100 12.26 -12.24 14.65
N ASN A 101 11.59 -13.29 15.14
CA ASN A 101 12.04 -14.67 15.00
C ASN A 101 10.99 -15.58 14.33
N LEU A 102 10.68 -15.30 13.06
CA LEU A 102 9.84 -16.18 12.23
C LEU A 102 10.43 -17.58 12.03
N TYR A 103 11.75 -17.76 12.21
CA TYR A 103 12.39 -19.06 12.07
C TYR A 103 11.92 -20.07 13.12
N LEU A 104 11.62 -19.67 14.36
CA LEU A 104 11.10 -20.58 15.39
C LEU A 104 9.60 -20.43 15.66
N TYR A 105 8.92 -19.59 14.87
CA TYR A 105 7.49 -19.39 15.02
C TYR A 105 6.73 -20.69 14.75
N VAL A 106 5.61 -20.91 15.46
CA VAL A 106 4.68 -22.00 15.17
C VAL A 106 3.29 -21.37 15.03
N PRO A 107 2.63 -21.50 13.87
CA PRO A 107 1.34 -20.87 13.66
C PRO A 107 0.29 -21.48 14.61
N SER A 108 -0.41 -20.61 15.33
CA SER A 108 -1.56 -20.96 16.16
C SER A 108 -2.78 -20.18 15.66
N GLY A 109 -3.87 -20.90 15.36
CA GLY A 109 -5.13 -20.29 14.89
C GLY A 109 -5.62 -20.79 13.53
N VAL A 110 -6.61 -20.07 12.99
CA VAL A 110 -7.23 -20.36 11.69
C VAL A 110 -6.32 -19.83 10.57
N GLN A 111 -6.15 -20.62 9.52
CA GLN A 111 -5.43 -20.16 8.33
C GLN A 111 -6.29 -19.17 7.54
N GLU A 112 -5.92 -17.89 7.60
CA GLU A 112 -6.54 -16.80 6.82
C GLU A 112 -5.91 -16.64 5.42
N ALA A 113 -5.09 -17.61 5.01
CA ALA A 113 -4.44 -17.67 3.70
C ALA A 113 -4.69 -19.04 3.04
N VAL A 114 -5.00 -19.01 1.75
CA VAL A 114 -5.40 -20.16 0.93
C VAL A 114 -4.58 -20.16 -0.35
N ILE A 115 -4.28 -21.35 -0.88
CA ILE A 115 -3.62 -21.51 -2.16
C ILE A 115 -4.57 -22.20 -3.12
N ASN A 116 -4.75 -21.62 -4.31
CA ASN A 116 -5.59 -22.19 -5.33
C ASN A 116 -4.80 -23.26 -6.12
N VAL A 117 -4.85 -24.50 -5.63
CA VAL A 117 -4.24 -25.68 -6.27
C VAL A 117 -5.24 -26.83 -6.34
N SER A 118 -4.95 -27.79 -7.23
CA SER A 118 -5.77 -28.98 -7.45
C SER A 118 -5.79 -29.96 -6.27
N LYS A 119 -4.77 -29.93 -5.39
CA LYS A 119 -4.64 -30.85 -4.27
C LYS A 119 -4.30 -30.11 -2.97
N SER A 120 -5.18 -30.21 -2.00
CA SER A 120 -4.95 -29.79 -0.63
C SER A 120 -5.15 -30.97 0.32
N LEU A 121 -4.48 -30.94 1.47
CA LEU A 121 -4.54 -31.98 2.49
C LEU A 121 -4.55 -31.36 3.88
N LEU A 122 -5.31 -31.98 4.80
CA LEU A 122 -5.29 -31.58 6.20
C LEU A 122 -3.99 -32.08 6.84
N ILE A 123 -3.17 -31.16 7.34
CA ILE A 123 -2.01 -31.46 8.17
C ILE A 123 -2.43 -31.38 9.62
N SER A 124 -2.15 -32.44 10.37
CA SER A 124 -2.29 -32.47 11.83
C SER A 124 -1.15 -33.30 12.38
N GLY A 125 -0.19 -32.66 13.03
CA GLY A 125 0.96 -33.37 13.58
C GLY A 125 2.18 -32.49 13.82
N ASN A 126 3.27 -33.15 14.21
CA ASN A 126 4.55 -32.53 14.49
C ASN A 126 5.27 -32.14 13.20
N VAL A 127 5.87 -30.95 13.23
CA VAL A 127 6.76 -30.43 12.20
C VAL A 127 8.16 -30.33 12.78
N TYR A 128 9.13 -30.78 12.02
CA TYR A 128 10.54 -30.81 12.39
C TYR A 128 11.34 -29.83 11.53
N LEU A 129 12.45 -29.34 12.08
CA LEU A 129 13.46 -28.60 11.34
C LEU A 129 14.30 -29.55 10.47
N PRO A 130 15.06 -29.04 9.48
CA PRO A 130 15.86 -29.88 8.58
C PRO A 130 16.92 -30.72 9.29
N ASP A 131 17.40 -30.27 10.46
CA ASP A 131 18.33 -30.98 11.36
C ASP A 131 17.67 -32.10 12.19
N GLY A 132 16.33 -32.21 12.14
CA GLY A 132 15.54 -33.19 12.87
C GLY A 132 15.00 -32.69 14.22
N GLU A 133 15.28 -31.46 14.63
CA GLU A 133 14.73 -30.90 15.87
C GLU A 133 13.22 -30.67 15.74
N LEU A 134 12.46 -30.90 16.82
CA LEU A 134 11.02 -30.66 16.83
C LEU A 134 10.76 -29.14 16.87
N LEU A 135 10.13 -28.60 15.83
CA LEU A 135 9.72 -27.20 15.80
C LEU A 135 8.42 -26.99 16.58
N GLY A 136 7.44 -27.87 16.40
CA GLY A 136 6.14 -27.80 17.08
C GLY A 136 5.06 -28.60 16.39
N SER A 137 3.82 -28.46 16.87
CA SER A 137 2.65 -29.13 16.28
C SER A 137 1.76 -28.12 15.55
N ILE A 138 1.29 -28.50 14.36
CA ILE A 138 0.38 -27.67 13.57
C ILE A 138 -0.90 -28.43 13.25
N LYS A 139 -1.98 -27.67 13.04
CA LYS A 139 -3.25 -28.18 12.55
C LYS A 139 -3.83 -27.19 11.55
N GLY A 140 -3.98 -27.61 10.29
CA GLY A 140 -4.52 -26.77 9.22
C GLY A 140 -4.40 -27.42 7.85
N GLN A 141 -4.69 -26.66 6.82
CA GLN A 141 -4.60 -27.07 5.42
C GLN A 141 -3.20 -26.84 4.85
N GLY A 142 -2.60 -27.90 4.32
CA GLY A 142 -1.43 -27.85 3.44
C GLY A 142 -1.85 -27.99 1.99
N TYR A 143 -1.08 -27.39 1.08
CA TYR A 143 -1.36 -27.37 -0.35
C TYR A 143 -0.20 -28.02 -1.10
N VAL A 144 -0.48 -29.09 -1.85
CA VAL A 144 0.57 -29.79 -2.60
C VAL A 144 0.88 -28.97 -3.84
N VAL A 145 2.15 -28.61 -4.01
CA VAL A 145 2.64 -27.85 -5.15
C VAL A 145 3.67 -28.65 -5.92
N THR A 146 3.81 -28.33 -7.20
CA THR A 146 4.86 -28.91 -8.04
C THR A 146 6.07 -27.99 -7.99
N ASN A 147 7.27 -28.56 -7.82
CA ASN A 147 8.52 -27.82 -7.84
C ASN A 147 8.63 -26.99 -9.14
N ASP A 148 9.10 -25.75 -9.04
CA ASP A 148 9.22 -24.77 -10.14
C ASP A 148 7.91 -24.33 -10.83
N GLN A 149 6.73 -24.71 -10.32
CA GLN A 149 5.45 -24.25 -10.87
C GLN A 149 4.87 -23.10 -10.04
N PRO A 150 4.38 -22.02 -10.67
CA PRO A 150 3.71 -20.94 -9.96
C PRO A 150 2.34 -21.37 -9.45
N PHE A 151 1.95 -20.88 -8.29
CA PHE A 151 0.64 -21.06 -7.67
C PHE A 151 0.11 -19.73 -7.15
N LEU A 152 -1.22 -19.57 -7.16
CA LEU A 152 -1.90 -18.38 -6.66
C LEU A 152 -2.15 -18.52 -5.16
N VAL A 153 -1.66 -17.55 -4.40
CA VAL A 153 -1.96 -17.38 -2.98
C VAL A 153 -3.00 -16.26 -2.84
N SER A 154 -4.01 -16.50 -2.02
CA SER A 154 -5.00 -15.48 -1.63
C SER A 154 -5.16 -15.47 -0.11
N ALA A 155 -5.17 -14.29 0.50
CA ALA A 155 -5.30 -14.14 1.95
C ALA A 155 -6.11 -12.91 2.32
N ASN A 156 -6.77 -12.97 3.48
CA ASN A 156 -7.33 -11.79 4.13
C ASN A 156 -6.40 -11.39 5.27
N VAL A 157 -5.89 -10.16 5.23
CA VAL A 157 -4.96 -9.64 6.25
C VAL A 157 -5.36 -8.24 6.70
N THR A 158 -5.00 -7.90 7.94
CA THR A 158 -5.08 -6.52 8.46
C THR A 158 -3.72 -5.83 8.26
N GLY A 159 -3.68 -4.50 8.35
CA GLY A 159 -2.49 -3.67 8.08
C GLY A 159 -1.22 -4.08 8.86
N ASP A 160 -1.42 -4.67 10.03
CA ASP A 160 -0.39 -5.09 10.98
C ASP A 160 0.02 -6.57 10.84
N LYS A 161 -0.52 -7.31 9.86
CA LYS A 161 -0.25 -8.73 9.67
C LYS A 161 0.55 -9.01 8.41
N ILE A 162 1.31 -10.10 8.41
CA ILE A 162 2.06 -10.64 7.28
C ILE A 162 1.52 -11.99 6.84
N ILE A 163 1.67 -12.29 5.55
CA ILE A 163 1.38 -13.60 4.97
C ILE A 163 2.68 -14.40 4.97
N VAL A 164 2.68 -15.55 5.61
CA VAL A 164 3.85 -16.44 5.69
C VAL A 164 3.55 -17.73 4.93
N LEU A 165 4.51 -18.18 4.15
CA LEU A 165 4.46 -19.45 3.42
C LEU A 165 5.55 -20.36 3.96
N TRP A 166 5.15 -21.42 4.65
CA TRP A 166 6.07 -22.51 4.99
C TRP A 166 6.19 -23.48 3.85
N VAL A 167 7.42 -23.90 3.57
CA VAL A 167 7.72 -24.97 2.63
C VAL A 167 8.02 -26.23 3.42
N LEU A 168 7.07 -27.15 3.37
CA LEU A 168 7.11 -28.44 4.04
C LEU A 168 7.39 -29.55 3.02
N VAL A 169 8.08 -30.59 3.47
CA VAL A 169 8.14 -31.87 2.78
C VAL A 169 7.69 -32.96 3.74
N ASN A 170 6.85 -33.86 3.23
CA ASN A 170 6.49 -35.09 3.95
C ASN A 170 7.42 -36.22 3.51
N VAL A 171 8.21 -36.74 4.45
CA VAL A 171 8.98 -37.97 4.24
C VAL A 171 8.78 -38.90 5.43
N SER A 172 8.58 -40.19 5.15
CA SER A 172 8.40 -41.21 6.19
C SER A 172 7.33 -40.83 7.22
N SER A 173 6.23 -40.21 6.77
CA SER A 173 5.10 -39.76 7.60
C SER A 173 5.41 -38.64 8.59
N HIS A 174 6.54 -37.95 8.45
CA HIS A 174 6.89 -36.77 9.23
C HIS A 174 7.01 -35.53 8.34
N TYR A 175 6.56 -34.38 8.84
CA TYR A 175 6.65 -33.11 8.12
C TYR A 175 7.92 -32.38 8.51
N TYR A 176 8.74 -31.99 7.53
CA TYR A 176 9.95 -31.21 7.72
C TYR A 176 9.78 -29.84 7.07
N ARG A 177 10.06 -28.76 7.80
CA ARG A 177 10.04 -27.41 7.26
C ARG A 177 11.40 -27.06 6.66
N LEU A 178 11.50 -27.15 5.35
CA LEU A 178 12.72 -26.86 4.60
C LEU A 178 13.04 -25.36 4.54
N GLY A 179 12.02 -24.52 4.56
CA GLY A 179 12.20 -23.07 4.52
C GLY A 179 10.87 -22.35 4.69
N TYR A 180 10.95 -21.03 4.67
CA TYR A 180 9.77 -20.17 4.66
C TYR A 180 10.08 -18.87 3.91
N THR A 181 9.03 -18.23 3.42
CA THR A 181 9.07 -16.82 3.02
C THR A 181 7.91 -16.10 3.67
N TYR A 182 7.96 -14.78 3.67
CA TYR A 182 6.83 -13.94 4.03
C TYR A 182 6.70 -12.79 3.04
N VAL A 183 5.47 -12.37 2.82
CA VAL A 183 5.15 -11.39 1.80
C VAL A 183 5.01 -10.02 2.45
N THR A 184 6.16 -9.35 2.59
CA THR A 184 6.43 -7.93 2.82
C THR A 184 7.85 -7.82 3.40
N PRO A 185 8.80 -7.09 2.80
CA PRO A 185 10.23 -7.18 3.15
C PRO A 185 10.64 -6.52 4.47
N ILE A 186 9.72 -5.95 5.25
CA ILE A 186 10.00 -5.26 6.51
C ILE A 186 9.00 -5.76 7.54
N ASP A 187 9.43 -5.86 8.79
CA ASP A 187 8.67 -6.22 10.01
C ASP A 187 7.41 -5.36 10.28
N SER A 188 6.84 -4.71 9.28
CA SER A 188 5.79 -3.70 9.36
C SER A 188 4.39 -4.18 8.94
N GLY A 189 4.24 -5.40 8.41
CA GLY A 189 2.95 -5.91 7.93
C GLY A 189 2.66 -5.64 6.45
N VAL A 190 1.53 -6.15 5.96
CA VAL A 190 0.93 -5.81 4.66
C VAL A 190 0.06 -4.58 4.85
N GLY A 191 0.57 -3.43 4.45
CA GLY A 191 -0.17 -2.17 4.53
C GLY A 191 0.00 -1.33 3.28
N VAL A 192 -0.73 -0.23 3.26
CA VAL A 192 -0.73 0.72 2.15
C VAL A 192 0.06 1.95 2.58
N TYR A 193 1.04 2.35 1.78
CA TYR A 193 1.77 3.59 2.04
C TYR A 193 0.93 4.76 1.54
N VAL A 194 0.63 5.72 2.40
CA VAL A 194 -0.06 6.95 2.04
C VAL A 194 0.85 8.14 2.33
N ALA A 195 0.88 9.11 1.41
CA ALA A 195 1.74 10.27 1.58
C ALA A 195 1.27 11.15 2.75
N SER A 196 2.20 11.56 3.60
CA SER A 196 2.01 12.60 4.62
C SER A 196 2.47 13.99 4.16
N GLY A 197 3.42 13.99 3.23
CA GLY A 197 3.98 15.18 2.60
C GLY A 197 4.34 14.87 1.17
N SER A 198 4.00 15.79 0.27
CA SER A 198 4.44 15.77 -1.11
C SER A 198 5.13 17.09 -1.47
N GLY A 199 5.97 17.00 -2.48
CA GLY A 199 6.63 18.12 -3.11
C GLY A 199 5.66 19.05 -3.81
N LYS A 200 6.25 20.07 -4.43
CA LYS A 200 5.56 21.20 -5.01
C LYS A 200 5.32 20.94 -6.49
N TYR A 201 4.10 21.18 -6.94
CA TYR A 201 3.70 21.14 -8.34
C TYR A 201 3.62 22.59 -8.82
N THR A 202 4.45 22.93 -9.80
CA THR A 202 4.46 24.26 -10.42
C THR A 202 3.88 24.19 -11.83
N SER A 203 3.32 25.30 -12.28
CA SER A 203 2.78 25.48 -13.64
C SER A 203 3.86 25.54 -14.74
N SER A 204 5.12 25.24 -14.45
CA SER A 204 6.22 25.29 -15.42
C SER A 204 6.76 23.89 -15.69
N ASN A 205 6.23 23.21 -16.72
CA ASN A 205 6.84 21.98 -17.23
C ASN A 205 7.72 22.31 -18.45
N PRO A 206 9.06 22.28 -18.33
CA PRO A 206 9.97 22.60 -19.44
C PRO A 206 9.96 21.56 -20.58
N GLN A 207 9.33 20.39 -20.40
CA GLN A 207 9.31 19.33 -21.41
C GLN A 207 8.22 19.47 -22.46
N ILE A 208 7.27 20.40 -22.28
CA ILE A 208 6.16 20.59 -23.21
C ILE A 208 6.16 22.05 -23.64
N ASN A 209 6.30 22.30 -24.93
CA ASN A 209 6.14 23.63 -25.54
C ASN A 209 4.66 24.07 -25.58
N LEU A 210 3.90 23.68 -24.54
CA LEU A 210 2.64 24.27 -24.16
C LEU A 210 2.99 25.57 -23.44
N ASN A 211 2.30 26.67 -23.76
CA ASN A 211 2.37 27.91 -23.00
C ASN A 211 1.81 27.69 -21.59
N GLN A 212 2.62 27.05 -20.73
CA GLN A 212 2.30 26.62 -19.37
C GLN A 212 0.97 25.80 -19.36
N PRO A 213 0.52 25.16 -18.28
CA PRO A 213 -0.88 25.31 -17.99
C PRO A 213 -1.01 26.78 -17.60
N LEU A 214 -1.37 27.65 -18.56
CA LEU A 214 -2.30 28.71 -18.21
C LEU A 214 -3.34 28.02 -17.33
N ILE A 215 -3.46 28.25 -16.02
CA ILE A 215 -4.67 27.79 -15.30
C ILE A 215 -5.78 28.85 -15.52
N PHE A 216 -5.89 29.19 -16.81
CA PHE A 216 -6.56 30.20 -17.64
C PHE A 216 -7.07 31.51 -17.00
N SER A 217 -6.67 32.61 -17.62
CA SER A 217 -7.25 33.94 -17.46
C SER A 217 -8.73 34.04 -17.88
N SER A 218 -9.33 32.97 -18.43
CA SER A 218 -10.70 32.90 -18.94
C SER A 218 -11.60 31.87 -18.24
N ASN A 219 -11.10 31.12 -17.25
CA ASN A 219 -11.89 30.10 -16.53
C ASN A 219 -13.02 30.73 -15.73
N LYS A 220 -14.20 30.08 -15.72
CA LYS A 220 -15.39 30.53 -14.97
C LYS A 220 -15.63 29.88 -13.62
N GLY A 221 -14.89 28.82 -13.33
CA GLY A 221 -15.01 28.09 -12.09
C GLY A 221 -13.82 27.16 -11.89
N LEU A 222 -13.52 26.89 -10.64
CA LEU A 222 -12.57 25.89 -10.19
C LEU A 222 -13.20 25.11 -9.05
N ILE A 223 -12.97 23.80 -9.08
CA ILE A 223 -13.25 22.91 -7.96
C ILE A 223 -11.98 22.16 -7.60
N PHE A 224 -11.81 21.89 -6.32
CA PHE A 224 -10.73 21.08 -5.79
C PHE A 224 -11.27 20.14 -4.73
N GLY A 225 -11.00 18.85 -4.88
CA GLY A 225 -11.35 17.80 -3.93
C GLY A 225 -10.10 17.11 -3.39
N LEU A 226 -10.11 16.75 -2.11
CA LEU A 226 -8.99 16.11 -1.42
C LEU A 226 -9.49 15.11 -0.37
N TRP A 227 -9.00 13.87 -0.43
CA TRP A 227 -9.13 12.93 0.66
C TRP A 227 -7.96 13.07 1.62
N PHE A 228 -8.26 13.31 2.89
CA PHE A 228 -7.25 13.36 3.95
C PHE A 228 -7.69 12.62 5.21
N ASN A 229 -6.70 12.27 6.02
CA ASN A 229 -6.90 11.65 7.32
C ASN A 229 -5.95 12.33 8.33
N PRO A 230 -6.46 12.87 9.45
CA PRO A 230 -5.63 13.34 10.55
C PRO A 230 -5.10 12.10 11.28
N TYR A 231 -4.00 11.56 10.77
CA TYR A 231 -3.35 10.35 11.27
C TYR A 231 -2.97 10.48 12.76
N VAL A 232 -2.54 11.67 13.17
CA VAL A 232 -2.30 12.04 14.57
C VAL A 232 -2.95 13.39 14.86
N ILE A 233 -3.66 13.52 15.98
CA ILE A 233 -4.14 14.84 16.45
C ILE A 233 -3.02 15.54 17.21
N SER A 234 -2.63 16.74 16.75
CA SER A 234 -1.48 17.47 17.30
C SER A 234 -1.79 18.95 17.50
N ASN A 235 -1.25 19.54 18.58
CA ASN A 235 -1.32 20.98 18.84
C ASN A 235 -0.50 21.82 17.84
N SER A 236 0.38 21.18 17.07
CA SER A 236 1.19 21.84 16.05
C SER A 236 0.40 21.96 14.75
N LYS A 237 0.52 23.12 14.09
CA LYS A 237 -0.03 23.34 12.76
C LYS A 237 0.58 22.35 11.76
N SER A 238 -0.26 21.56 11.09
CA SER A 238 0.14 20.66 10.02
C SER A 238 -0.62 20.96 8.73
N MET A 239 0.12 21.27 7.67
CA MET A 239 -0.46 21.65 6.38
C MET A 239 -1.08 20.43 5.70
N LEU A 240 -2.30 20.57 5.17
CA LEU A 240 -2.92 19.60 4.26
C LEU A 240 -2.56 19.94 2.82
N PHE A 241 -2.77 21.18 2.42
CA PHE A 241 -2.30 21.67 1.13
C PHE A 241 -2.25 23.19 1.10
N ASN A 242 -1.50 23.70 0.13
CA ASN A 242 -1.46 25.10 -0.25
C ASN A 242 -1.76 25.21 -1.73
N ILE A 243 -2.69 26.10 -2.07
CA ILE A 243 -2.93 26.54 -3.45
C ILE A 243 -2.68 28.04 -3.55
N THR A 244 -1.85 28.45 -4.51
CA THR A 244 -1.57 29.86 -4.78
C THR A 244 -2.14 30.25 -6.13
N PHE A 245 -2.85 31.39 -6.16
CA PHE A 245 -3.44 31.99 -7.34
C PHE A 245 -2.71 33.27 -7.71
N ASN A 246 -2.38 33.44 -8.99
CA ASN A 246 -1.87 34.71 -9.52
C ASN A 246 -3.04 35.47 -10.17
N VAL A 247 -3.25 36.73 -9.78
CA VAL A 247 -4.34 37.58 -10.29
C VAL A 247 -3.85 38.42 -11.47
N VAL A 248 -4.53 38.31 -12.62
CA VAL A 248 -4.09 38.87 -13.91
C VAL A 248 -4.35 40.38 -14.03
N SER A 249 -5.36 40.93 -13.35
CA SER A 249 -5.81 42.31 -13.57
C SER A 249 -5.00 43.38 -12.82
N GLN A 250 -4.12 43.03 -11.89
CA GLN A 250 -3.35 44.01 -11.10
C GLN A 250 -1.91 43.55 -10.82
N GLY A 251 -1.01 43.71 -11.81
CA GLY A 251 0.42 43.91 -11.55
C GLY A 251 1.14 42.89 -10.65
N GLY A 252 0.72 41.62 -10.63
CA GLY A 252 1.41 40.56 -9.89
C GLY A 252 0.86 40.23 -8.49
N VAL A 253 -0.40 40.56 -8.18
CA VAL A 253 -1.03 40.10 -6.93
C VAL A 253 -1.10 38.57 -6.90
N SER A 254 -0.66 37.97 -5.79
CA SER A 254 -0.73 36.52 -5.55
C SER A 254 -1.49 36.22 -4.26
N VAL A 255 -2.40 35.24 -4.30
CA VAL A 255 -3.25 34.86 -3.17
C VAL A 255 -3.02 33.40 -2.85
N SER A 256 -2.54 33.10 -1.65
CA SER A 256 -2.28 31.72 -1.18
C SER A 256 -3.33 31.32 -0.16
N PHE A 257 -3.95 30.16 -0.37
CA PHE A 257 -4.84 29.50 0.58
C PHE A 257 -4.16 28.25 1.13
N VAL A 258 -3.88 28.25 2.42
CA VAL A 258 -3.27 27.15 3.15
C VAL A 258 -4.32 26.50 4.03
N PHE A 259 -4.65 25.26 3.72
CA PHE A 259 -5.50 24.42 4.56
C PHE A 259 -4.60 23.62 5.49
N TYR A 260 -4.96 23.59 6.78
CA TYR A 260 -4.15 22.92 7.79
C TYR A 260 -5.01 22.44 8.96
N THR A 261 -4.53 21.41 9.62
CA THR A 261 -5.09 20.94 10.89
C THR A 261 -4.26 21.46 12.05
N GLN A 262 -4.95 21.74 13.16
CA GLN A 262 -4.35 22.00 14.46
C GLN A 262 -5.36 21.56 15.51
N ASN A 263 -4.93 20.68 16.41
CA ASN A 263 -5.81 19.91 17.28
C ASN A 263 -6.89 19.18 16.48
N THR A 264 -8.13 19.22 16.94
CA THR A 264 -9.28 18.64 16.26
C THR A 264 -9.87 19.59 15.21
N THR A 265 -9.15 20.64 14.82
CA THR A 265 -9.70 21.72 14.01
C THR A 265 -9.03 21.82 12.65
N LEU A 266 -9.86 21.87 11.61
CA LEU A 266 -9.51 22.22 10.25
C LEU A 266 -9.64 23.73 10.05
N PHE A 267 -8.58 24.36 9.57
CA PHE A 267 -8.53 25.79 9.29
C PHE A 267 -8.20 26.05 7.81
N VAL A 268 -8.61 27.21 7.33
CA VAL A 268 -8.07 27.84 6.12
C VAL A 268 -7.41 29.17 6.50
N ASN A 269 -6.19 29.36 6.04
CA ASN A 269 -5.48 30.64 6.11
C ASN A 269 -5.28 31.18 4.71
N GLN A 270 -5.56 32.46 4.53
CA GLN A 270 -5.30 33.20 3.31
C GLN A 270 -4.17 34.22 3.55
N THR A 271 -3.22 34.26 2.62
CA THR A 271 -2.22 35.32 2.51
C THR A 271 -2.32 35.97 1.13
N THR A 272 -2.57 37.27 1.07
CA THR A 272 -2.52 38.04 -0.19
C THR A 272 -1.25 38.86 -0.25
N TYR A 273 -0.44 38.65 -1.28
CA TYR A 273 0.74 39.44 -1.62
C TYR A 273 0.36 40.49 -2.65
N THR A 274 0.47 41.76 -2.26
CA THR A 274 0.21 42.89 -3.16
C THR A 274 1.50 43.36 -3.84
N SER A 275 1.37 44.07 -4.97
CA SER A 275 2.52 44.69 -5.67
C SER A 275 3.32 45.66 -4.81
N ASN A 276 2.72 46.18 -3.73
CA ASN A 276 3.35 47.07 -2.76
C ASN A 276 4.06 46.32 -1.62
N GLY A 277 4.18 44.99 -1.70
CA GLY A 277 4.81 44.15 -0.66
C GLY A 277 3.98 43.95 0.60
N ILE A 278 2.78 44.52 0.69
CA ILE A 278 1.88 44.36 1.85
C ILE A 278 1.24 42.97 1.78
N ALA A 279 1.34 42.23 2.88
CA ALA A 279 0.66 40.96 3.08
C ALA A 279 -0.60 41.16 3.93
N VAL A 280 -1.76 40.79 3.40
CA VAL A 280 -3.03 40.77 4.13
C VAL A 280 -3.37 39.33 4.52
N TYR A 281 -3.78 39.13 5.77
CA TYR A 281 -4.02 37.81 6.35
C TYR A 281 -5.46 37.64 6.81
N LYS A 282 -6.03 36.46 6.57
CA LYS A 282 -7.32 36.05 7.13
C LYS A 282 -7.32 34.56 7.43
N VAL A 283 -7.84 34.19 8.60
CA VAL A 283 -8.00 32.79 9.02
C VAL A 283 -9.46 32.52 9.32
N ALA A 284 -9.94 31.35 8.93
CA ALA A 284 -11.25 30.85 9.33
C ALA A 284 -11.16 29.40 9.81
N THR A 285 -12.03 29.07 10.77
CA THR A 285 -12.28 27.70 11.18
C THR A 285 -13.30 27.08 10.24
N ILE A 286 -13.01 25.88 9.72
CA ILE A 286 -13.93 25.13 8.86
C ILE A 286 -14.71 24.11 9.68
N TYR A 287 -14.01 23.36 10.54
CA TYR A 287 -14.59 22.30 11.36
C TYR A 287 -13.72 22.04 12.58
N ASN A 288 -14.27 21.79 13.76
CA ASN A 288 -13.52 21.70 15.04
C ASN A 288 -13.64 20.35 15.77
N LYS A 289 -14.16 19.32 15.10
CA LYS A 289 -14.36 17.97 15.66
C LYS A 289 -13.73 16.88 14.80
N LEU A 290 -12.56 17.14 14.23
CA LEU A 290 -11.77 16.09 13.58
C LEU A 290 -11.40 15.02 14.60
N THR A 291 -11.55 13.77 14.19
CA THR A 291 -11.18 12.58 14.97
C THR A 291 -9.99 11.92 14.32
N GLN A 292 -9.04 11.48 15.14
CA GLN A 292 -7.84 10.78 14.67
C GLN A 292 -8.21 9.52 13.89
N GLY A 293 -7.58 9.30 12.75
CA GLY A 293 -7.74 8.07 11.95
C GLY A 293 -9.02 8.04 11.09
N ASP A 294 -9.91 9.02 11.19
CA ASP A 294 -11.07 9.13 10.30
C ASP A 294 -10.70 9.74 8.94
N TRP A 295 -11.35 9.30 7.87
CA TRP A 295 -11.19 9.88 6.55
C TRP A 295 -12.21 10.98 6.27
N TYR A 296 -11.71 12.09 5.73
CA TYR A 296 -12.51 13.25 5.38
C TYR A 296 -12.25 13.63 3.92
N PHE A 297 -13.33 14.01 3.23
CA PHE A 297 -13.23 14.58 1.90
C PHE A 297 -13.47 16.09 1.99
N LEU A 298 -12.42 16.85 1.75
CA LEU A 298 -12.47 18.31 1.68
C LEU A 298 -12.68 18.72 0.24
N ASN A 299 -13.71 19.52 0.01
CA ASN A 299 -13.99 20.10 -1.29
C ASN A 299 -14.04 21.62 -1.16
N PHE A 300 -13.39 22.34 -2.05
CA PHE A 300 -13.65 23.76 -2.19
C PHE A 300 -13.86 24.15 -3.64
N SER A 301 -14.80 25.06 -3.86
CA SER A 301 -15.08 25.62 -5.18
C SER A 301 -15.06 27.14 -5.16
N THR A 302 -14.73 27.72 -6.31
CA THR A 302 -14.68 29.16 -6.54
C THR A 302 -15.01 29.49 -7.98
N GLY A 303 -15.60 30.66 -8.24
CA GLY A 303 -15.91 31.14 -9.59
C GLY A 303 -14.74 31.82 -10.32
N SER A 304 -14.99 32.31 -11.56
CA SER A 304 -14.07 33.00 -12.49
C SER A 304 -13.38 34.20 -11.92
N GLN A 305 -14.10 34.86 -11.03
CA GLN A 305 -13.84 36.21 -10.61
C GLN A 305 -13.29 36.15 -9.20
N LEU A 306 -11.98 36.38 -9.08
CA LEU A 306 -11.33 36.65 -7.79
C LEU A 306 -11.67 38.09 -7.34
N VAL A 307 -12.94 38.48 -7.41
CA VAL A 307 -13.41 39.85 -7.18
C VAL A 307 -14.06 39.89 -5.80
N ALA A 308 -13.59 40.67 -4.83
CA ALA A 308 -14.42 40.97 -3.66
C ALA A 308 -15.62 41.87 -4.09
N PRO A 309 -16.86 41.59 -3.67
CA PRO A 309 -17.27 40.62 -2.64
C PRO A 309 -17.63 39.21 -3.19
N ASN A 310 -17.46 38.95 -4.47
CA ASN A 310 -17.94 37.76 -5.21
C ASN A 310 -16.95 36.57 -5.29
N LEU A 311 -15.73 36.71 -4.78
CA LEU A 311 -14.84 35.59 -4.51
C LEU A 311 -15.34 34.93 -3.22
N ASN A 312 -16.27 34.01 -3.36
CA ASN A 312 -16.72 33.16 -2.26
C ASN A 312 -16.13 31.77 -2.50
N LEU A 313 -15.13 31.41 -1.70
CA LEU A 313 -14.77 30.00 -1.61
C LEU A 313 -15.89 29.30 -0.85
N LEU A 314 -16.58 28.38 -1.51
CA LEU A 314 -17.45 27.45 -0.82
C LEU A 314 -16.59 26.27 -0.40
N ILE A 315 -16.40 26.09 0.90
CA ILE A 315 -15.63 24.99 1.47
C ILE A 315 -16.63 24.03 2.11
N THR A 316 -16.59 22.78 1.69
CA THR A 316 -17.44 21.70 2.20
C THR A 316 -16.55 20.57 2.70
N LEU A 317 -16.95 19.96 3.82
CA LEU A 317 -16.27 18.83 4.40
C LEU A 317 -17.26 17.67 4.52
N TYR A 318 -16.85 16.50 4.04
CA TYR A 318 -17.64 15.29 4.10
C TYR A 318 -16.94 14.23 4.94
N GLN A 319 -17.74 13.42 5.63
CA GLN A 319 -17.30 12.21 6.32
C GLN A 319 -18.32 11.11 6.03
N ASN A 320 -17.85 9.92 5.64
CA ASN A 320 -18.72 8.79 5.28
C ASN A 320 -19.82 9.17 4.26
N GLY A 321 -19.45 9.96 3.25
CA GLY A 321 -20.37 10.44 2.21
C GLY A 321 -21.37 11.53 2.64
N ARG A 322 -21.35 11.97 3.91
CA ARG A 322 -22.28 12.98 4.43
C ARG A 322 -21.57 14.32 4.62
N LEU A 323 -22.24 15.40 4.23
CA LEU A 323 -21.80 16.76 4.50
C LEU A 323 -21.84 17.01 6.02
N ILE A 324 -20.68 17.36 6.61
CA ILE A 324 -20.54 17.63 8.05
C ILE A 324 -20.16 19.08 8.35
N ALA A 325 -19.64 19.82 7.36
CA ALA A 325 -19.40 21.25 7.49
C ALA A 325 -19.51 21.93 6.12
N GLU A 326 -20.04 23.16 6.13
CA GLU A 326 -20.05 24.07 5.00
C GLU A 326 -19.64 25.46 5.50
N GLN A 327 -18.68 26.08 4.84
CA GLN A 327 -18.16 27.39 5.19
C GLN A 327 -17.95 28.22 3.92
N GLN A 328 -18.54 29.41 3.89
CA GLN A 328 -18.19 30.41 2.90
C GLN A 328 -16.99 31.23 3.40
N PHE A 329 -15.95 31.34 2.58
CA PHE A 329 -14.77 32.14 2.88
C PHE A 329 -14.60 33.23 1.83
N ILE A 330 -14.75 34.48 2.26
CA ILE A 330 -14.58 35.68 1.42
C ILE A 330 -13.13 36.17 1.54
N PRO A 331 -12.31 36.13 0.49
CA PRO A 331 -10.93 36.57 0.58
C PRO A 331 -10.78 38.08 0.73
N VAL A 332 -9.68 38.49 1.35
CA VAL A 332 -9.37 39.90 1.64
C VAL A 332 -8.18 40.41 0.82
N GLY A 333 -8.18 41.69 0.51
CA GLY A 333 -7.08 42.34 -0.22
C GLY A 333 -6.99 41.97 -1.71
N VAL A 334 -8.04 41.38 -2.28
CA VAL A 334 -8.11 41.03 -3.71
C VAL A 334 -9.15 41.93 -4.39
N SER A 335 -8.67 42.80 -5.28
CA SER A 335 -9.52 43.62 -6.15
C SER A 335 -10.04 42.81 -7.35
N SER A 336 -11.00 43.36 -8.09
CA SER A 336 -11.59 42.68 -9.24
C SER A 336 -10.58 42.17 -10.27
N GLY A 337 -10.55 40.85 -10.52
CA GLY A 337 -9.64 40.23 -11.47
C GLY A 337 -9.90 38.74 -11.72
N ASN A 338 -9.47 38.27 -12.88
CA ASN A 338 -9.35 36.83 -13.15
C ASN A 338 -8.02 36.35 -12.56
N GLY A 339 -7.97 35.12 -12.06
CA GLY A 339 -6.71 34.53 -11.62
C GLY A 339 -6.63 33.05 -11.90
N TYR A 340 -5.41 32.53 -11.86
CA TYR A 340 -5.10 31.15 -12.20
C TYR A 340 -4.27 30.52 -11.10
N ALA A 341 -4.49 29.23 -10.81
CA ALA A 341 -3.63 28.52 -9.87
C ALA A 341 -2.22 28.39 -10.47
N SER A 342 -1.19 28.79 -9.73
CA SER A 342 0.20 28.80 -10.18
C SER A 342 1.05 27.76 -9.47
N ILE A 343 0.67 27.41 -8.24
CA ILE A 343 1.41 26.52 -7.36
C ILE A 343 0.43 25.71 -6.53
N ILE A 344 0.68 24.40 -6.44
CA ILE A 344 0.01 23.49 -5.51
C ILE A 344 1.07 22.71 -4.73
N GLN A 345 0.88 22.60 -3.43
CA GLN A 345 1.74 21.82 -2.55
C GLN A 345 0.87 21.02 -1.58
N PHE A 346 1.20 19.75 -1.36
CA PHE A 346 0.44 18.86 -0.47
C PHE A 346 1.25 18.45 0.75
N GLY A 347 0.58 18.40 1.89
CA GLY A 347 1.16 17.97 3.15
C GLY A 347 2.35 18.81 3.59
N ASN A 348 3.06 18.32 4.58
CA ASN A 348 4.39 18.77 4.96
C ASN A 348 5.17 17.56 5.47
N SER A 349 6.44 17.72 5.85
CA SER A 349 7.24 16.61 6.40
C SER A 349 6.76 16.08 7.76
N SER A 350 5.62 16.57 8.29
CA SER A 350 5.07 16.08 9.55
C SER A 350 4.17 14.89 9.30
N SER A 351 4.33 13.82 10.08
CA SER A 351 3.50 12.62 10.03
C SER A 351 2.11 12.81 10.69
N ILE A 352 1.55 14.01 10.63
CA ILE A 352 0.31 14.40 11.35
C ILE A 352 -0.92 14.14 10.49
N ASN A 353 -0.86 14.49 9.21
CA ASN A 353 -1.92 14.22 8.25
C ASN A 353 -1.40 13.32 7.15
N VAL A 354 -2.28 12.50 6.58
CA VAL A 354 -2.03 11.78 5.33
C VAL A 354 -3.06 12.16 4.28
N ILE A 355 -2.66 12.08 3.03
CA ILE A 355 -3.45 12.46 1.85
C ILE A 355 -3.37 11.29 0.89
N SER A 356 -4.52 10.79 0.46
CA SER A 356 -4.56 9.66 -0.47
C SER A 356 -4.79 10.09 -1.91
N GLN A 357 -5.63 11.10 -2.14
CA GLN A 357 -6.00 11.53 -3.49
C GLN A 357 -6.37 13.00 -3.50
N ALA A 358 -6.11 13.65 -4.64
CA ALA A 358 -6.58 15.00 -4.89
C ALA A 358 -7.05 15.15 -6.35
N VAL A 359 -8.00 16.04 -6.58
CA VAL A 359 -8.42 16.45 -7.92
C VAL A 359 -8.60 17.96 -7.97
N LEU A 360 -8.25 18.55 -9.11
CA LEU A 360 -8.56 19.93 -9.45
C LEU A 360 -9.22 19.94 -10.82
N SER A 361 -10.33 20.65 -10.98
CA SER A 361 -10.95 20.84 -12.28
C SER A 361 -11.36 22.28 -12.50
N THR A 362 -11.37 22.70 -13.77
CA THR A 362 -11.70 24.06 -14.18
C THR A 362 -12.72 24.06 -15.31
N GLU A 363 -13.64 25.03 -15.30
CA GLU A 363 -14.68 25.18 -16.32
C GLU A 363 -14.22 26.02 -17.52
N GLN A 364 -14.72 25.68 -18.71
CA GLN A 364 -14.58 26.54 -19.90
C GLN A 364 -15.51 27.77 -19.83
N SER A 365 -15.10 28.84 -20.50
CA SER A 365 -15.76 30.16 -20.46
C SER A 365 -17.21 30.21 -20.99
N ILE A 366 -17.69 29.18 -21.69
CA ILE A 366 -18.98 29.12 -22.39
C ILE A 366 -19.99 28.15 -21.73
N SER A 367 -19.69 27.55 -20.57
CA SER A 367 -20.64 26.60 -19.96
C SER A 367 -21.94 27.27 -19.50
N LEU A 368 -23.08 26.72 -19.93
CA LEU A 368 -24.43 27.09 -19.48
C LEU A 368 -24.89 26.26 -18.27
N SER A 369 -24.10 25.27 -17.84
CA SER A 369 -24.42 24.38 -16.72
C SER A 369 -23.18 24.00 -15.91
N ASN A 370 -23.24 24.18 -14.59
CA ASN A 370 -22.15 23.80 -13.68
C ASN A 370 -22.18 22.29 -13.33
N GLY A 371 -23.07 21.50 -13.92
CA GLY A 371 -23.29 20.08 -13.56
C GLY A 371 -22.03 19.21 -13.66
N PRO A 372 -21.28 19.25 -14.78
CA PRO A 372 -20.14 18.34 -14.95
C PRO A 372 -18.95 18.58 -14.01
N ILE A 373 -18.71 19.82 -13.57
CA ILE A 373 -17.57 20.09 -12.67
C ILE A 373 -17.81 19.51 -11.28
N TYR A 374 -19.05 19.54 -10.78
CA TYR A 374 -19.40 18.93 -9.49
C TYR A 374 -19.40 17.39 -9.55
N ASN A 375 -19.72 16.80 -10.71
CA ASN A 375 -19.69 15.35 -10.88
C ASN A 375 -18.30 14.75 -10.59
N ILE A 376 -17.21 15.49 -10.87
CA ILE A 376 -15.84 15.03 -10.62
C ILE A 376 -15.63 14.77 -9.13
N THR A 377 -15.90 15.76 -8.29
CA THR A 377 -15.71 15.62 -6.84
C THR A 377 -16.72 14.68 -6.21
N THR A 378 -17.95 14.60 -6.74
CA THR A 378 -18.94 13.61 -6.31
C THR A 378 -18.45 12.19 -6.58
N GLN A 379 -17.90 11.92 -7.77
CA GLN A 379 -17.34 10.61 -8.09
C GLN A 379 -16.14 10.26 -7.19
N LEU A 380 -15.26 11.21 -6.87
CA LEU A 380 -14.17 10.93 -5.91
C LEU A 380 -14.69 10.66 -4.49
N LEU A 381 -15.73 11.38 -4.06
CA LEU A 381 -16.35 11.16 -2.75
C LEU A 381 -17.01 9.77 -2.68
N GLU A 382 -17.72 9.35 -3.73
CA GLU A 382 -18.43 8.06 -3.77
C GLU A 382 -17.47 6.87 -3.87
N ASN A 383 -16.40 6.98 -4.66
CA ASN A 383 -15.45 5.90 -4.86
C ASN A 383 -14.54 5.66 -3.65
N GLY A 384 -14.38 6.65 -2.77
CA GLY A 384 -13.66 6.53 -1.52
C GLY A 384 -12.14 6.74 -1.64
N TYR A 385 -11.49 6.83 -0.47
CA TYR A 385 -10.15 7.38 -0.33
C TYR A 385 -9.00 6.49 -0.84
N LEU A 386 -9.18 5.20 -1.12
CA LEU A 386 -8.14 4.32 -1.70
C LEU A 386 -8.42 3.90 -3.16
N PHE A 387 -9.44 4.45 -3.79
CA PHE A 387 -9.83 4.05 -5.14
C PHE A 387 -9.07 4.83 -6.22
N ASN A 388 -8.37 4.13 -7.12
CA ASN A 388 -7.54 4.75 -8.18
C ASN A 388 -8.01 4.48 -9.62
N ASN A 389 -9.31 4.34 -9.87
CA ASN A 389 -9.77 4.18 -11.25
C ASN A 389 -10.01 5.55 -11.90
N THR A 390 -9.05 6.00 -12.69
CA THR A 390 -9.11 7.28 -13.42
C THR A 390 -10.06 7.25 -14.62
N TYR A 391 -10.60 6.07 -14.99
CA TYR A 391 -11.55 5.94 -16.10
C TYR A 391 -12.74 6.90 -15.96
N ASN A 392 -13.33 6.98 -14.77
CA ASN A 392 -14.48 7.85 -14.53
C ASN A 392 -14.14 9.34 -14.75
N LEU A 393 -12.95 9.77 -14.32
CA LEU A 393 -12.49 11.14 -14.53
C LEU A 393 -12.26 11.45 -16.01
N ASN A 394 -11.60 10.56 -16.72
CA ASN A 394 -11.38 10.68 -18.16
C ASN A 394 -12.70 10.67 -18.95
N TRP A 395 -13.64 9.81 -18.56
CA TRP A 395 -14.97 9.73 -19.15
C TRP A 395 -15.75 11.04 -18.95
N ILE A 396 -15.72 11.62 -17.74
CA ILE A 396 -16.39 12.89 -17.45
C ILE A 396 -15.87 13.99 -18.35
N ILE A 397 -14.56 14.21 -18.42
CA ILE A 397 -14.02 15.29 -19.26
C ILE A 397 -14.30 15.08 -20.75
N SER A 398 -14.16 13.85 -21.26
CA SER A 398 -14.41 13.52 -22.67
C SER A 398 -15.87 13.69 -23.10
N HIS A 399 -16.81 13.50 -22.17
CA HIS A 399 -18.26 13.61 -22.43
C HIS A 399 -18.88 14.91 -21.93
N ALA A 400 -18.09 15.81 -21.33
CA ALA A 400 -18.56 17.10 -20.83
C ALA A 400 -18.85 18.14 -21.92
N GLN A 401 -18.82 17.78 -23.21
CA GLN A 401 -19.14 18.69 -24.33
C GLN A 401 -18.40 20.03 -24.27
N ASN A 402 -17.09 20.00 -23.95
CA ASN A 402 -16.27 21.21 -23.74
C ASN A 402 -16.75 22.13 -22.60
N GLN A 403 -17.49 21.63 -21.61
CA GLN A 403 -17.81 22.40 -20.40
C GLN A 403 -16.66 22.38 -19.40
N ILE A 404 -15.92 21.27 -19.32
CA ILE A 404 -14.71 21.15 -18.52
C ILE A 404 -13.51 21.52 -19.39
N TYR A 405 -12.65 22.39 -18.89
CA TYR A 405 -11.41 22.75 -19.55
C TYR A 405 -10.33 21.70 -19.27
N ALA A 406 -10.10 21.41 -17.99
CA ALA A 406 -9.07 20.48 -17.54
C ALA A 406 -9.44 19.76 -16.24
N ILE A 407 -8.80 18.62 -16.04
CA ILE A 407 -8.78 17.85 -14.79
C ILE A 407 -7.33 17.52 -14.47
N VAL A 408 -6.87 17.88 -13.29
CA VAL A 408 -5.61 17.40 -12.71
C VAL A 408 -5.94 16.43 -11.59
N TYR A 409 -5.31 15.26 -11.59
CA TYR A 409 -5.51 14.21 -10.59
C TYR A 409 -4.18 13.74 -10.00
N TRP A 410 -4.17 13.58 -8.68
CA TRP A 410 -3.04 13.06 -7.92
C TRP A 410 -3.47 11.83 -7.10
N TYR A 411 -2.64 10.79 -7.12
CA TYR A 411 -2.84 9.58 -6.34
C TYR A 411 -1.62 9.30 -5.45
N PHE A 412 -1.77 9.54 -4.17
CA PHE A 412 -0.72 9.56 -3.15
C PHE A 412 -0.71 8.27 -2.32
N VAL A 413 -0.91 7.15 -2.99
CA VAL A 413 -0.99 5.84 -2.36
C VAL A 413 -0.09 4.85 -3.10
N ALA A 414 0.77 4.16 -2.37
CA ALA A 414 1.66 3.15 -2.90
C ALA A 414 1.46 1.82 -2.18
N ASN A 415 1.40 0.74 -2.95
CA ASN A 415 1.20 -0.62 -2.46
C ASN A 415 2.46 -1.49 -2.53
N TYR A 416 3.61 -0.85 -2.69
CA TYR A 416 4.90 -1.51 -2.78
C TYR A 416 5.92 -0.71 -1.97
N TYR A 417 6.97 -1.41 -1.53
CA TYR A 417 8.08 -0.83 -0.82
C TYR A 417 9.37 -0.97 -1.66
N PRO A 418 10.24 0.06 -1.72
CA PRO A 418 10.03 1.40 -1.17
C PRO A 418 8.96 2.18 -1.96
N PRO A 419 8.12 2.99 -1.29
CA PRO A 419 7.19 3.85 -2.00
C PRO A 419 7.96 4.90 -2.83
N PRO A 420 7.36 5.42 -3.92
CA PRO A 420 8.08 6.26 -4.86
C PRO A 420 8.50 7.58 -4.22
N SER A 421 9.70 8.05 -4.57
CA SER A 421 10.22 9.32 -4.06
C SER A 421 9.44 10.54 -4.56
N GLN A 422 8.74 10.40 -5.69
CA GLN A 422 7.96 11.44 -6.37
C GLN A 422 6.68 10.82 -6.96
N VAL A 423 5.58 11.57 -6.98
CA VAL A 423 4.29 11.15 -7.53
C VAL A 423 3.94 12.10 -8.68
N PRO A 424 3.86 11.65 -9.94
CA PRO A 424 3.39 12.51 -11.01
C PRO A 424 1.88 12.73 -10.90
N ALA A 425 1.42 13.93 -11.24
CA ALA A 425 -0.01 14.20 -11.46
C ALA A 425 -0.39 13.86 -12.90
N ILE A 426 -1.62 13.41 -13.11
CA ILE A 426 -2.20 13.24 -14.45
C ILE A 426 -3.01 14.49 -14.78
N LEU A 427 -2.76 15.08 -15.95
CA LEU A 427 -3.49 16.24 -16.45
C LEU A 427 -4.19 15.86 -17.76
N TRP A 428 -5.52 15.93 -17.75
CA TRP A 428 -6.35 15.91 -18.96
C TRP A 428 -6.80 17.33 -19.29
N TYR A 429 -6.67 17.76 -20.55
CA TYR A 429 -7.07 19.09 -20.98
C TYR A 429 -7.44 19.16 -22.47
N TYR A 430 -8.30 20.10 -22.84
CA TYR A 430 -8.60 20.37 -24.24
C TYR A 430 -7.57 21.32 -24.86
N GLY A 431 -6.83 20.80 -25.85
CA GLY A 431 -5.91 21.57 -26.70
C GLY A 431 -6.51 21.82 -28.08
N SER A 432 -5.71 22.37 -29.01
CA SER A 432 -6.15 22.68 -30.38
C SER A 432 -6.62 21.45 -31.17
N ASN A 433 -6.11 20.27 -30.83
CA ASN A 433 -6.36 19.01 -31.56
C ASN A 433 -7.31 18.05 -30.80
N GLY A 434 -8.01 18.53 -29.77
CA GLY A 434 -8.91 17.72 -28.94
C GLY A 434 -8.41 17.51 -27.51
N LEU A 435 -8.91 16.47 -26.86
CA LEU A 435 -8.54 16.10 -25.48
C LEU A 435 -7.14 15.47 -25.47
N ASN A 436 -6.24 16.00 -24.62
CA ASN A 436 -4.88 15.52 -24.44
C ASN A 436 -4.66 15.05 -23.00
N GLU A 437 -3.71 14.14 -22.81
CA GLU A 437 -3.22 13.67 -21.51
C GLU A 437 -1.72 13.93 -21.38
N VAL A 438 -1.29 14.50 -20.25
CA VAL A 438 0.12 14.73 -19.92
C VAL A 438 0.37 14.51 -18.43
N TYR A 439 1.63 14.30 -18.05
CA TYR A 439 2.04 14.12 -16.66
C TYR A 439 2.75 15.37 -16.13
N LEU A 440 2.39 15.80 -14.92
CA LEU A 440 3.03 16.89 -14.20
C LEU A 440 3.94 16.34 -13.10
N ASN A 441 5.24 16.57 -13.23
CA ASN A 441 6.21 16.07 -12.28
C ASN A 441 6.27 16.94 -11.02
N GLU A 442 6.42 16.27 -9.89
CA GLU A 442 6.64 16.86 -8.58
C GLU A 442 8.07 17.41 -8.45
N SER A 443 8.23 18.52 -7.73
CA SER A 443 9.54 18.98 -7.25
C SER A 443 9.65 18.78 -5.73
N GLY A 444 10.57 17.91 -5.30
CA GLY A 444 10.75 17.53 -3.90
C GLY A 444 10.76 16.02 -3.70
N TYR A 445 10.61 15.61 -2.44
CA TYR A 445 10.54 14.22 -2.00
C TYR A 445 9.26 13.99 -1.19
N ASN A 446 8.63 12.84 -1.41
CA ASN A 446 7.48 12.41 -0.64
C ASN A 446 7.88 11.77 0.70
N THR A 447 7.09 12.03 1.73
CA THR A 447 7.12 11.30 3.00
C THR A 447 5.91 10.39 3.09
N TRP A 448 6.12 9.13 3.46
CA TRP A 448 5.09 8.09 3.43
C TRP A 448 4.85 7.51 4.82
N ILE A 449 3.60 7.18 5.10
CA ILE A 449 3.18 6.47 6.32
C ILE A 449 2.51 5.17 5.89
N LEU A 450 2.88 4.07 6.52
CA LEU A 450 2.17 2.80 6.40
C LEU A 450 0.89 2.89 7.23
N ILE A 451 -0.27 2.73 6.57
CA ILE A 451 -1.58 2.66 7.23
C ILE A 451 -2.18 1.27 7.19
#